data_AF-A0A291PJT2-F1
#
_entry.id   AF-A0A291PJT2-F1
#
_cell.length_a   1.000
_cell.length_b   1.000
_cell.length_c   1.000
_cell.angle_alpha   90.00
_cell.angle_beta   90.00
_cell.angle_gamma   90.00
#
_symmetry.space_group_name_H-M   'P 1'
#
loop_
_entity.id
_entity.type
_entity.pdbx_description
1 polymer ?
#
loop_
_entity_poly.entity_id
_entity_poly.type
_entity_poly.pdbx_seq_one_letter_code
_entity_poly.pdbx_strand_id
1 'polypeptide(L)'
;MTLLCGDCRNLMPAQGPYDLILADPPYGETSLSWDRRVEGWLPLAAQALTPSGSLWVFGSLRSFMATGTDFRTARLRLAQEIVWEKQNGSVFHADRFRRVHELIVQFYPATARWQDIYNEVATTDDARARTVRRKHRPPHTGAIAACTYRSLDGGPRLARSVQRFRNVHGRAIHPTEKPVPLLDLLVRVSCPPDGLVGDWFAGSGAAGVACRLAGRRYVGCEIDPDMARRARDRLATILPFPVGEPS
;
A
#
# COMPACT_ATOMS: atom_id res chain seq x y z
N MET A 1 -9.41 -13.31 10.46
CA MET A 1 -8.67 -13.08 9.21
C MET A 1 -9.14 -14.10 8.22
N THR A 2 -9.47 -13.67 7.00
CA THR A 2 -10.03 -14.56 5.99
C THR A 2 -9.18 -14.47 4.74
N LEU A 3 -8.78 -15.62 4.18
CA LEU A 3 -8.12 -15.69 2.88
C LEU A 3 -8.90 -16.65 1.96
N LEU A 4 -9.56 -16.06 0.97
CA LEU A 4 -10.35 -16.74 -0.03
C LEU A 4 -9.46 -17.25 -1.17
N CYS A 5 -9.92 -18.30 -1.86
CA CYS A 5 -9.31 -18.77 -3.10
C CYS A 5 -10.27 -18.52 -4.25
N GLY A 6 -9.80 -17.86 -5.31
CA GLY A 6 -10.60 -17.61 -6.51
C GLY A 6 -10.27 -16.29 -7.19
N ASP A 7 -11.14 -15.90 -8.11
CA ASP A 7 -11.02 -14.64 -8.85
C ASP A 7 -11.48 -13.47 -8.00
N CYS A 8 -10.62 -12.46 -7.86
CA CYS A 8 -10.94 -11.26 -7.08
C CYS A 8 -12.19 -10.53 -7.57
N ARG A 9 -12.48 -10.55 -8.87
CA ARG A 9 -13.63 -9.87 -9.46
C ARG A 9 -14.96 -10.47 -9.00
N ASN A 10 -14.96 -11.77 -8.70
CA ASN A 10 -16.15 -12.48 -8.24
C ASN A 10 -16.34 -12.36 -6.73
N LEU A 11 -15.24 -12.32 -5.97
CA LEU A 11 -15.28 -12.41 -4.51
C LEU A 11 -15.27 -11.05 -3.81
N MET A 12 -14.59 -10.04 -4.38
CA MET A 12 -14.42 -8.70 -3.78
C MET A 12 -15.74 -7.99 -3.45
N PRO A 13 -16.77 -7.96 -4.33
CA PRO A 13 -17.97 -7.15 -4.07
C PRO A 13 -18.74 -7.58 -2.83
N ALA A 14 -18.70 -8.87 -2.48
CA ALA A 14 -19.49 -9.44 -1.38
C ALA A 14 -18.84 -9.31 0.01
N GLN A 15 -17.58 -8.87 0.10
CA GLN A 15 -16.82 -8.86 1.36
C GLN A 15 -16.56 -7.45 1.92
N GLY A 16 -17.00 -6.41 1.20
CA GLY A 16 -16.85 -5.01 1.60
C GLY A 16 -17.96 -4.50 2.53
N PRO A 17 -17.98 -3.21 2.86
CA PRO A 17 -17.06 -2.17 2.38
C PRO A 17 -15.70 -2.17 3.08
N TYR A 18 -14.64 -1.72 2.40
CA TYR A 18 -13.26 -1.66 2.89
C TYR A 18 -12.83 -0.24 3.24
N ASP A 19 -12.14 -0.08 4.36
CA ASP A 19 -11.48 1.17 4.70
C ASP A 19 -10.14 1.33 3.96
N LEU A 20 -9.51 0.19 3.64
CA LEU A 20 -8.29 0.14 2.86
C LEU A 20 -8.31 -1.05 1.92
N ILE A 21 -7.98 -0.83 0.66
CA ILE A 21 -7.61 -1.90 -0.26
C ILE A 21 -6.11 -1.82 -0.54
N LEU A 22 -5.40 -2.94 -0.35
CA LEU A 22 -4.03 -3.14 -0.81
C LEU A 22 -4.06 -4.01 -2.07
N ALA A 23 -3.31 -3.64 -3.09
CA ALA A 23 -3.27 -4.39 -4.34
C ALA A 23 -1.85 -4.45 -4.92
N ASP A 24 -1.35 -5.66 -5.12
CA ASP A 24 -0.12 -5.96 -5.86
C ASP A 24 -0.48 -6.81 -7.10
N PRO A 25 -1.18 -6.24 -8.09
CA PRO A 25 -1.64 -6.99 -9.23
C PRO A 25 -0.48 -7.43 -10.13
N PRO A 26 -0.65 -8.48 -10.95
CA PRO A 26 0.28 -8.76 -12.03
C PRO A 26 0.37 -7.57 -13.01
N TYR A 27 1.58 -7.15 -13.36
CA TYR A 27 1.85 -5.93 -14.13
C TYR A 27 1.79 -6.17 -15.65
N GLY A 28 1.95 -7.42 -16.10
CA GLY A 28 2.00 -7.75 -17.53
C GLY A 28 3.31 -7.36 -18.21
N GLU A 29 4.43 -7.43 -17.49
CA GLU A 29 5.74 -6.95 -17.96
C GLU A 29 6.74 -8.07 -18.27
N THR A 30 6.42 -9.31 -17.89
CA THR A 30 7.27 -10.49 -18.07
C THR A 30 6.63 -11.52 -18.99
N SER A 31 7.42 -12.52 -19.40
CA SER A 31 6.94 -13.67 -20.17
C SER A 31 6.24 -14.74 -19.32
N LEU A 32 6.17 -14.55 -18.00
CA LEU A 32 5.60 -15.52 -17.08
C LEU A 32 4.08 -15.64 -17.29
N SER A 33 3.56 -16.85 -17.20
CA SER A 33 2.14 -17.13 -17.45
C SER A 33 1.20 -16.45 -16.45
N TRP A 34 1.66 -16.26 -15.22
CA TRP A 34 0.91 -15.59 -14.15
C TRP A 34 0.97 -14.07 -14.23
N ASP A 35 1.94 -13.50 -14.94
CA ASP A 35 2.11 -12.04 -15.08
C ASP A 35 1.26 -11.52 -16.24
N ARG A 36 -0.06 -11.56 -16.03
CA ARG A 36 -1.08 -11.10 -16.96
C ARG A 36 -1.96 -10.10 -16.27
N ARG A 37 -2.09 -8.90 -16.84
CA ARG A 37 -2.93 -7.85 -16.26
C ARG A 37 -4.35 -8.36 -16.04
N VAL A 38 -4.88 -8.07 -14.86
CA VAL A 38 -6.28 -8.34 -14.53
C VAL A 38 -7.08 -7.10 -14.88
N GLU A 39 -8.02 -7.23 -15.81
CA GLU A 39 -8.90 -6.15 -16.23
C GLU A 39 -10.22 -6.17 -15.45
N GLY A 40 -10.86 -5.01 -15.29
CA GLY A 40 -12.21 -4.88 -14.71
C GLY A 40 -12.31 -4.90 -13.18
N TRP A 41 -11.20 -5.12 -12.45
CA TRP A 41 -11.25 -5.10 -10.97
C TRP A 41 -11.29 -3.69 -10.37
N LEU A 42 -10.77 -2.67 -11.06
CA LEU A 42 -10.69 -1.29 -10.53
C LEU A 42 -12.07 -0.66 -10.24
N PRO A 43 -13.09 -0.78 -11.12
CA PRO A 43 -14.44 -0.31 -10.80
C PRO A 43 -15.05 -1.04 -9.59
N LEU A 44 -14.78 -2.33 -9.43
CA LEU A 44 -15.25 -3.13 -8.29
C LEU A 44 -14.59 -2.67 -6.99
N ALA A 45 -13.28 -2.43 -7.03
CA ALA A 45 -12.53 -1.90 -5.89
C ALA A 45 -13.05 -0.52 -5.48
N ALA A 46 -13.29 0.37 -6.45
CA ALA A 46 -13.83 1.70 -6.19
C ALA A 46 -15.23 1.65 -5.54
N GLN A 47 -16.10 0.74 -5.98
CA GLN A 47 -17.43 0.54 -5.41
C GLN A 47 -17.41 -0.08 -4.01
N ALA A 48 -16.40 -0.91 -3.73
CA ALA A 48 -16.29 -1.59 -2.45
C ALA A 48 -15.55 -0.79 -1.37
N LEU A 49 -14.99 0.39 -1.69
CA LEU A 49 -14.39 1.28 -0.68
C LEU A 49 -15.47 2.01 0.13
N THR A 50 -15.19 2.26 1.41
CA THR A 50 -15.94 3.25 2.19
C THR A 50 -15.72 4.67 1.62
N PRO A 51 -16.60 5.65 1.90
CA PRO A 51 -16.40 7.03 1.42
C PRO A 51 -15.09 7.68 1.88
N SER A 52 -14.55 7.25 3.02
CA SER A 52 -13.27 7.70 3.59
C SER A 52 -12.10 6.76 3.27
N GLY A 53 -12.34 5.70 2.49
CA GLY A 53 -11.38 4.64 2.26
C GLY A 53 -10.32 4.97 1.20
N SER A 54 -9.22 4.21 1.25
CA SER A 54 -8.09 4.35 0.32
C SER A 54 -7.76 3.06 -0.43
N LEU A 55 -7.24 3.19 -1.64
CA LEU A 55 -6.65 2.10 -2.42
C LEU A 55 -5.15 2.38 -2.58
N TRP A 56 -4.29 1.48 -2.10
CA TRP A 56 -2.86 1.51 -2.42
C TRP A 56 -2.52 0.41 -3.41
N VAL A 57 -1.95 0.80 -4.55
CA VAL A 57 -1.56 -0.12 -5.62
C VAL A 57 -0.04 -0.11 -5.76
N PHE A 58 0.57 -1.29 -5.76
CA PHE A 58 1.98 -1.48 -6.11
C PHE A 58 2.12 -1.52 -7.64
N GLY A 59 3.24 -1.00 -8.16
CA GLY A 59 3.44 -0.95 -9.60
C GLY A 59 4.84 -0.55 -10.05
N SER A 60 5.09 -0.78 -11.33
CA SER A 60 6.12 -0.06 -12.07
C SER A 60 5.54 1.22 -12.67
N LEU A 61 6.41 2.18 -13.02
CA LEU A 61 6.00 3.34 -13.82
C LEU A 61 5.36 2.91 -15.16
N ARG A 62 5.88 1.87 -15.81
CA ARG A 62 5.32 1.34 -17.06
C ARG A 62 3.91 0.80 -16.84
N SER A 63 3.68 0.04 -15.76
CA SER A 63 2.36 -0.45 -15.39
C SER A 63 1.37 0.70 -15.19
N PHE A 64 1.74 1.72 -14.39
CA PHE A 64 0.86 2.86 -14.15
C PHE A 64 0.57 3.69 -15.41
N MET A 65 1.54 3.86 -16.30
CA MET A 65 1.31 4.52 -17.59
C MET A 65 0.36 3.71 -18.48
N ALA A 66 0.41 2.38 -18.39
CA ALA A 66 -0.44 1.48 -19.17
C ALA A 66 -1.88 1.37 -18.63
N THR A 67 -2.10 1.58 -17.33
CA THR A 67 -3.41 1.46 -16.67
C THR A 67 -3.99 2.79 -16.18
N GLY A 68 -3.34 3.92 -16.48
CA GLY A 68 -3.73 5.24 -15.96
C GLY A 68 -5.16 5.65 -16.34
N THR A 69 -5.61 5.31 -17.55
CA THR A 69 -6.98 5.54 -17.98
C THR A 69 -7.98 4.72 -17.17
N ASP A 70 -7.65 3.48 -16.82
CA ASP A 70 -8.54 2.58 -16.10
C ASP A 70 -8.87 3.11 -14.70
N PHE A 71 -7.88 3.68 -13.99
CA PHE A 71 -8.10 4.34 -12.70
C PHE A 71 -9.07 5.52 -12.83
N ARG A 72 -8.91 6.38 -13.84
CA ARG A 72 -9.83 7.51 -14.05
C ARG A 72 -11.24 7.04 -14.39
N THR A 73 -11.35 6.03 -15.26
CA THR A 73 -12.64 5.43 -15.65
C THR A 73 -13.35 4.83 -14.45
N ALA A 74 -12.60 4.17 -13.56
CA ALA A 74 -13.10 3.65 -12.28
C ALA A 74 -13.42 4.75 -11.23
N ARG A 75 -13.31 6.04 -11.59
CA ARG A 75 -13.56 7.19 -10.71
C ARG A 75 -12.66 7.17 -9.47
N LEU A 76 -11.38 6.82 -9.64
CA LEU A 76 -10.36 6.88 -8.60
C LEU A 76 -9.42 8.07 -8.86
N ARG A 77 -9.17 8.89 -7.82
CA ARG A 77 -8.24 10.03 -7.88
C ARG A 77 -6.92 9.67 -7.24
N LEU A 78 -5.82 9.99 -7.91
CA LEU A 78 -4.48 9.88 -7.33
C LEU A 78 -4.33 10.90 -6.20
N ALA A 79 -3.81 10.45 -5.06
CA ALA A 79 -3.49 11.29 -3.91
C ALA A 79 -1.99 11.56 -3.79
N GLN A 80 -1.20 10.50 -3.70
CA GLN A 80 0.25 10.55 -3.49
C GLN A 80 0.91 9.24 -3.92
N GLU A 81 2.22 9.27 -4.05
CA GLU A 81 3.05 8.11 -4.36
C GLU A 81 4.19 7.94 -3.35
N ILE A 82 4.53 6.69 -3.11
CA ILE A 82 5.71 6.26 -2.37
C ILE A 82 6.66 5.58 -3.35
N VAL A 83 7.93 5.98 -3.31
CA VAL A 83 9.03 5.26 -3.96
C VAL A 83 9.61 4.30 -2.94
N TRP A 84 9.31 3.02 -3.07
CA TRP A 84 9.90 1.98 -2.24
C TRP A 84 11.29 1.62 -2.78
N GLU A 85 12.33 2.06 -2.07
CA GLU A 85 13.73 1.72 -2.32
C GLU A 85 14.07 0.37 -1.67
N LYS A 86 14.55 -0.56 -2.50
CA LYS A 86 14.96 -1.92 -2.14
C LYS A 86 16.49 -1.96 -1.95
N GLN A 87 16.99 -2.79 -1.02
CA GLN A 87 18.44 -2.97 -0.85
C GLN A 87 19.09 -3.62 -2.08
N ASN A 88 18.35 -4.51 -2.75
CA ASN A 88 18.77 -5.17 -3.98
C ASN A 88 17.80 -4.80 -5.11
N GLY A 89 18.34 -4.32 -6.22
CA GLY A 89 17.60 -4.09 -7.46
C GLY A 89 17.72 -5.25 -8.43
N SER A 90 16.84 -5.28 -9.42
CA SER A 90 16.98 -6.19 -10.56
C SER A 90 17.85 -5.56 -11.64
N VAL A 91 18.75 -6.35 -12.23
CA VAL A 91 19.52 -5.98 -13.43
C VAL A 91 19.18 -6.98 -14.52
N PHE A 92 18.42 -6.53 -15.51
CA PHE A 92 18.12 -7.32 -16.70
C PHE A 92 19.00 -6.92 -17.90
N HIS A 93 19.52 -5.68 -17.88
CA HIS A 93 20.36 -5.13 -18.93
C HIS A 93 21.44 -4.21 -18.32
N ALA A 94 22.64 -4.21 -18.91
CA ALA A 94 23.78 -3.41 -18.45
C ALA A 94 23.90 -2.02 -19.11
N ASP A 95 22.98 -1.69 -20.02
CA ASP A 95 22.96 -0.46 -20.82
C ASP A 95 22.03 0.64 -20.25
N ARG A 96 21.55 0.47 -19.01
CA ARG A 96 20.61 1.39 -18.34
C ARG A 96 20.76 1.36 -16.83
N PHE A 97 20.13 2.32 -16.15
CA PHE A 97 20.14 2.39 -14.69
C PHE A 97 19.55 1.13 -14.05
N ARG A 98 20.21 0.61 -13.01
CA ARG A 98 19.69 -0.47 -12.19
C ARG A 98 18.38 -0.03 -11.51
N ARG A 99 17.32 -0.81 -11.68
CA ARG A 99 16.04 -0.55 -11.01
C ARG A 99 16.09 -1.08 -9.58
N VAL A 100 16.26 -0.17 -8.63
CA VAL A 100 16.28 -0.44 -7.18
C VAL A 100 14.99 -0.05 -6.47
N HIS A 101 13.93 0.32 -7.21
CA HIS A 101 12.70 0.79 -6.61
C HIS A 101 11.43 0.25 -7.26
N GLU A 102 10.34 0.39 -6.52
CA GLU A 102 8.96 0.16 -6.93
C GLU A 102 8.10 1.36 -6.53
N LEU A 103 7.02 1.60 -7.26
CA LEU A 103 6.07 2.65 -6.90
C LEU A 103 4.91 2.03 -6.14
N ILE A 104 4.39 2.77 -5.16
CA ILE A 104 3.17 2.46 -4.44
C ILE A 104 2.32 3.71 -4.49
N VAL A 105 1.15 3.65 -5.10
CA VAL A 105 0.35 4.84 -5.40
C VAL A 105 -0.98 4.76 -4.66
N GLN A 106 -1.30 5.81 -3.92
CA GLN A 106 -2.56 5.95 -3.23
C GLN A 106 -3.60 6.57 -4.15
N PHE A 107 -4.77 5.94 -4.18
CA PHE A 107 -5.97 6.42 -4.80
C PHE A 107 -7.12 6.48 -3.80
N TYR A 108 -8.12 7.32 -4.08
CA TYR A 108 -9.34 7.43 -3.29
C TYR A 108 -10.55 7.71 -4.19
N PRO A 109 -11.80 7.47 -3.74
CA PRO A 109 -12.99 7.71 -4.53
C PRO A 109 -13.08 9.16 -5.01
N ALA A 110 -13.35 9.38 -6.30
CA ALA A 110 -13.40 10.72 -6.89
C ALA A 110 -14.53 11.60 -6.34
N THR A 111 -15.54 10.97 -5.74
CA THR A 111 -16.68 11.61 -5.06
C THR A 111 -16.30 12.17 -3.69
N ALA A 112 -15.21 11.72 -3.08
CA ALA A 112 -14.74 12.18 -1.78
C ALA A 112 -13.80 13.39 -1.92
N ARG A 113 -13.74 14.21 -0.86
CA ARG A 113 -12.70 15.24 -0.72
C ARG A 113 -11.54 14.65 0.08
N TRP A 114 -10.33 15.06 -0.23
CA TRP A 114 -9.12 14.56 0.44
C TRP A 114 -9.18 14.68 1.97
N GLN A 115 -9.71 15.78 2.49
CA GLN A 115 -9.87 16.02 3.93
C GLN A 115 -10.81 15.04 4.64
N ASP A 116 -11.66 14.32 3.88
CA ASP A 116 -12.60 13.34 4.42
C ASP A 116 -12.02 11.90 4.31
N ILE A 117 -10.86 11.72 3.67
CA ILE A 117 -10.16 10.44 3.57
C ILE A 117 -9.43 10.18 4.90
N TYR A 118 -9.58 8.96 5.44
CA TYR A 118 -8.81 8.56 6.60
C TYR A 118 -7.34 8.43 6.22
N ASN A 119 -6.49 9.27 6.82
CA ASN A 119 -5.06 9.27 6.56
C ASN A 119 -4.30 9.81 7.79
N GLU A 120 -3.70 8.92 8.58
CA GLU A 120 -2.81 9.32 9.66
C GLU A 120 -1.49 9.83 9.11
N VAL A 121 -0.96 10.89 9.72
CA VAL A 121 0.31 11.48 9.28
C VAL A 121 1.44 10.56 9.69
N ALA A 122 2.04 9.87 8.71
CA ALA A 122 3.26 9.11 8.93
C ALA A 122 4.40 10.06 9.34
N THR A 123 5.07 9.74 10.44
CA THR A 123 6.19 10.54 10.92
C THR A 123 7.42 9.71 11.27
N THR A 124 8.59 10.35 11.27
CA THR A 124 9.88 9.79 11.68
C THR A 124 10.43 10.54 12.90
N ASP A 125 11.03 9.80 13.83
CA ASP A 125 11.64 10.35 15.05
C ASP A 125 13.11 10.79 14.83
N ASP A 126 13.53 11.00 13.59
CA ASP A 126 14.92 11.32 13.20
C ASP A 126 15.28 12.81 13.38
N ALA A 127 14.51 13.55 14.18
CA ALA A 127 14.75 14.94 14.48
C ALA A 127 16.01 15.12 15.36
N ARG A 128 17.17 15.34 14.71
CA ARG A 128 18.37 15.81 15.42
C ARG A 128 18.19 17.27 15.83
N ALA A 129 18.44 17.57 17.10
CA ALA A 129 18.46 18.93 17.62
C ALA A 129 19.55 19.77 16.93
N ARG A 130 19.16 20.84 16.22
CA ARG A 130 19.99 22.04 16.01
C ARG A 130 19.26 23.17 15.27
N THR A 131 19.27 24.35 15.93
CA THR A 131 18.98 25.73 15.52
C THR A 131 17.81 25.98 14.56
N VAL A 132 16.76 26.64 15.08
CA VAL A 132 15.66 27.25 14.32
C VAL A 132 16.21 28.09 13.16
N ARG A 133 15.97 27.66 11.93
CA ARG A 133 16.26 28.46 10.72
C ARG A 133 14.96 28.88 10.07
N ARG A 134 14.70 30.18 10.04
CA ARG A 134 13.65 30.78 9.22
C ARG A 134 14.07 30.64 7.75
N LYS A 135 13.54 29.66 7.02
CA LYS A 135 13.81 29.51 5.59
C LYS A 135 13.10 30.64 4.82
N HIS A 136 13.87 31.41 4.07
CA HIS A 136 13.33 32.24 3.00
C HIS A 136 12.72 31.32 1.95
N ARG A 137 11.49 31.62 1.48
CA ARG A 137 10.84 30.87 0.39
C ARG A 137 11.75 30.89 -0.85
N PRO A 138 11.97 29.73 -1.50
CA PRO A 138 12.46 29.73 -2.87
C PRO A 138 11.46 30.48 -3.78
N PRO A 139 11.91 31.30 -4.72
CA PRO A 139 11.04 32.11 -5.57
C PRO A 139 10.10 31.30 -6.49
N HIS A 140 10.27 29.97 -6.61
CA HIS A 140 9.56 29.13 -7.58
C HIS A 140 8.26 28.48 -7.06
N THR A 141 7.81 28.73 -5.82
CA THR A 141 6.63 28.04 -5.24
C THR A 141 5.29 28.77 -5.36
N GLY A 142 5.22 29.92 -6.06
CA GLY A 142 3.94 30.60 -6.37
C GLY A 142 3.02 30.90 -5.17
N ALA A 143 1.74 31.19 -5.46
CA ALA A 143 0.69 31.50 -4.48
C ALA A 143 -0.02 30.23 -3.96
N ILE A 144 0.75 29.26 -3.45
CA ILE A 144 0.17 28.12 -2.73
C ILE A 144 -0.35 28.64 -1.38
N ALA A 145 -1.63 28.41 -1.10
CA ALA A 145 -2.31 28.81 0.13
C ALA A 145 -1.48 28.41 1.36
N ALA A 146 -1.45 29.29 2.37
CA ALA A 146 -0.65 29.10 3.56
C ALA A 146 -1.03 27.80 4.29
N CYS A 147 -0.17 26.78 4.19
CA CYS A 147 -0.24 25.61 5.05
C CYS A 147 0.67 25.88 6.25
N THR A 148 0.09 26.09 7.42
CA THR A 148 0.80 26.42 8.66
C THR A 148 1.45 25.15 9.23
N TYR A 149 2.52 24.66 8.61
CA TYR A 149 3.31 23.57 9.20
C TYR A 149 4.19 24.14 10.30
N ARG A 150 3.80 23.95 11.57
CA ARG A 150 4.69 24.14 12.73
C ARG A 150 5.51 22.88 12.92
N SER A 151 6.75 22.88 12.42
CA SER A 151 7.75 21.90 12.84
C SER A 151 8.16 22.23 14.28
N LEU A 152 7.92 21.32 15.21
CA LEU A 152 8.62 21.34 16.50
C LEU A 152 9.98 20.69 16.25
N ASP A 153 11.06 21.47 16.34
CA ASP A 153 12.41 20.92 16.26
C ASP A 153 12.64 20.00 17.48
N GLY A 154 12.80 18.69 17.21
CA GLY A 154 12.81 17.63 18.22
C GLY A 154 11.53 16.78 18.25
N GLY A 155 10.50 17.17 17.49
CA GLY A 155 9.28 16.39 17.31
C GLY A 155 9.29 15.52 16.04
N PRO A 156 8.29 14.63 15.89
CA PRO A 156 8.14 13.78 14.72
C PRO A 156 8.12 14.60 13.42
N ARG A 157 8.93 14.22 12.43
CA ARG A 157 8.95 14.83 11.09
C ARG A 157 8.04 14.08 10.15
N LEU A 158 7.39 14.79 9.23
CA LEU A 158 6.64 14.13 8.14
C LEU A 158 7.55 13.11 7.42
N ALA A 159 7.07 11.88 7.30
CA ALA A 159 7.77 10.83 6.59
C ALA A 159 7.96 11.23 5.12
N ARG A 160 9.13 10.88 4.56
CA ARG A 160 9.44 11.19 3.16
C ARG A 160 8.73 10.21 2.21
N SER A 161 8.44 10.62 0.99
CA SER A 161 7.86 9.73 -0.03
C SER A 161 8.81 8.62 -0.50
N VAL A 162 10.12 8.74 -0.26
CA VAL A 162 11.09 7.66 -0.51
C VAL A 162 11.25 6.82 0.75
N GLN A 163 10.76 5.60 0.69
CA GLN A 163 10.71 4.67 1.82
C GLN A 163 11.66 3.50 1.60
N ARG A 164 12.53 3.22 2.58
CA ARG A 164 13.55 2.18 2.50
C ARG A 164 13.12 0.95 3.28
N PHE A 165 12.76 -0.10 2.57
CA PHE A 165 12.44 -1.39 3.17
C PHE A 165 13.19 -2.50 2.45
N ARG A 166 13.79 -3.42 3.21
CA ARG A 166 14.47 -4.56 2.61
C ARG A 166 13.45 -5.52 2.00
N ASN A 167 13.66 -5.93 0.75
CA ASN A 167 12.85 -6.98 0.13
C ASN A 167 13.11 -8.35 0.77
N VAL A 168 12.18 -9.28 0.59
CA VAL A 168 12.19 -10.58 1.26
C VAL A 168 12.94 -11.62 0.38
N HIS A 169 14.27 -11.53 0.29
CA HIS A 169 15.06 -12.55 -0.42
C HIS A 169 15.44 -13.74 0.49
N GLY A 170 15.39 -14.96 -0.06
CA GLY A 170 15.92 -16.18 0.58
C GLY A 170 15.07 -16.82 1.67
N ARG A 171 13.96 -16.18 2.09
CA ARG A 171 13.01 -16.70 3.09
C ARG A 171 11.54 -16.54 2.69
N ALA A 172 11.28 -16.02 1.50
CA ALA A 172 9.92 -15.72 1.06
C ALA A 172 9.15 -16.98 0.72
N ILE A 173 7.86 -16.97 1.07
CA ILE A 173 6.92 -18.01 0.68
C ILE A 173 6.50 -17.78 -0.78
N HIS A 174 6.50 -16.52 -1.24
CA HIS A 174 6.24 -16.13 -2.63
C HIS A 174 7.44 -15.36 -3.23
N PRO A 175 7.81 -15.56 -4.51
CA PRO A 175 8.96 -14.88 -5.13
C PRO A 175 8.92 -13.34 -5.06
N THR A 176 7.72 -12.75 -5.03
CA THR A 176 7.50 -11.29 -5.01
C THR A 176 6.95 -10.77 -3.68
N GLU A 177 7.13 -11.53 -2.59
CA GLU A 177 6.61 -11.17 -1.27
C GLU A 177 7.01 -9.74 -0.83
N LYS A 178 6.00 -8.94 -0.51
CA LYS A 178 6.17 -7.57 -0.01
C LYS A 178 6.57 -7.59 1.47
N PRO A 179 7.49 -6.71 1.92
CA PRO A 179 7.92 -6.66 3.32
C PRO A 179 6.76 -6.31 4.25
N VAL A 180 6.54 -7.12 5.29
CA VAL A 180 5.52 -6.86 6.31
C VAL A 180 5.63 -5.45 6.93
N PRO A 181 6.83 -4.93 7.29
CA PRO A 181 6.92 -3.57 7.85
C PRO A 181 6.46 -2.45 6.89
N LEU A 182 6.63 -2.64 5.58
CA LEU A 182 6.13 -1.70 4.58
C LEU A 182 4.60 -1.74 4.51
N LEU A 183 4.02 -2.94 4.53
CA LEU A 183 2.56 -3.10 4.55
C LEU A 183 1.95 -2.58 5.86
N ASP A 184 2.59 -2.81 7.00
CA ASP A 184 2.18 -2.31 8.32
C ASP A 184 2.15 -0.77 8.35
N LEU A 185 3.15 -0.10 7.75
CA LEU A 185 3.14 1.35 7.56
C LEU A 185 1.89 1.81 6.78
N LEU A 186 1.60 1.19 5.63
CA LEU A 186 0.44 1.56 4.81
C LEU A 186 -0.89 1.30 5.55
N VAL A 187 -0.99 0.17 6.25
CA VAL A 187 -2.19 -0.19 7.03
C VAL A 187 -2.44 0.82 8.15
N ARG A 188 -1.41 1.18 8.93
CA ARG A 188 -1.57 2.14 10.03
C ARG A 188 -1.96 3.53 9.53
N VAL A 189 -1.35 3.96 8.43
CA VAL A 189 -1.59 5.28 7.82
C VAL A 189 -2.97 5.38 7.20
N SER A 190 -3.47 4.33 6.54
CA SER A 190 -4.65 4.44 5.67
C SER A 190 -5.84 3.57 6.09
N CYS A 191 -5.78 2.86 7.22
CA CYS A 191 -6.91 2.10 7.76
C CYS A 191 -7.14 2.41 9.24
N PRO A 192 -8.36 2.82 9.65
CA PRO A 192 -8.66 3.10 11.05
C PRO A 192 -8.48 1.86 11.92
N PRO A 193 -8.28 2.04 13.25
CA PRO A 193 -8.37 0.94 14.20
C PRO A 193 -9.65 0.12 13.98
N ASP A 194 -9.56 -1.20 14.06
CA ASP A 194 -10.64 -2.16 13.77
C ASP A 194 -11.24 -2.10 12.34
N GLY A 195 -10.69 -1.24 11.48
CA GLY A 195 -11.05 -1.10 10.07
C GLY A 195 -10.79 -2.37 9.26
N LEU A 196 -11.46 -2.48 8.12
CA LEU A 196 -11.36 -3.62 7.22
C LEU A 196 -10.39 -3.35 6.08
N VAL A 197 -9.36 -4.20 5.98
CA VAL A 197 -8.42 -4.22 4.86
C VAL A 197 -8.78 -5.34 3.87
N GLY A 198 -8.93 -4.97 2.60
CA GLY A 198 -9.07 -5.89 1.48
C GLY A 198 -7.75 -6.08 0.72
N ASP A 199 -7.35 -7.31 0.44
CA ASP A 199 -6.14 -7.64 -0.32
C ASP A 199 -6.44 -8.64 -1.44
N TRP A 200 -6.64 -8.13 -2.64
CA TRP A 200 -7.24 -8.91 -3.74
C TRP A 200 -6.21 -9.59 -4.65
N PHE A 201 -4.93 -9.50 -4.29
CA PHE A 201 -3.80 -10.13 -4.94
C PHE A 201 -2.84 -10.63 -3.84
N ALA A 202 -3.37 -11.45 -2.94
CA ALA A 202 -2.76 -11.64 -1.62
C ALA A 202 -1.41 -12.36 -1.63
N GLY A 203 -1.14 -13.19 -2.66
CA GLY A 203 0.08 -13.97 -2.78
C GLY A 203 0.39 -14.72 -1.48
N SER A 204 1.52 -14.38 -0.86
CA SER A 204 1.99 -14.98 0.40
C SER A 204 1.16 -14.63 1.66
N GLY A 205 0.14 -13.78 1.57
CA GLY A 205 -0.65 -13.30 2.71
C GLY A 205 0.07 -12.27 3.60
N ALA A 206 1.12 -11.61 3.11
CA ALA A 206 1.93 -10.67 3.88
C ALA A 206 1.12 -9.47 4.42
N ALA A 207 0.11 -8.99 3.66
CA ALA A 207 -0.75 -7.91 4.12
C ALA A 207 -1.64 -8.35 5.29
N GLY A 208 -2.10 -9.61 5.30
CA GLY A 208 -2.82 -10.18 6.44
C GLY A 208 -1.93 -10.22 7.69
N VAL A 209 -0.65 -10.54 7.57
CA VAL A 209 0.30 -10.46 8.69
C VAL A 209 0.36 -9.03 9.25
N ALA A 210 0.55 -8.04 8.37
CA ALA A 210 0.59 -6.63 8.75
C ALA A 210 -0.71 -6.17 9.44
N CYS A 211 -1.87 -6.55 8.89
CA CYS A 211 -3.16 -6.24 9.49
C CYS A 211 -3.28 -6.81 10.91
N ARG A 212 -2.75 -8.02 11.15
CA ARG A 212 -2.84 -8.67 12.46
C ARG A 212 -2.01 -7.92 13.50
N LEU A 213 -0.78 -7.54 13.12
CA LEU A 213 0.13 -6.75 13.95
C LEU A 213 -0.39 -5.34 14.21
N ALA A 214 -1.17 -4.80 13.28
CA ALA A 214 -1.80 -3.49 13.40
C ALA A 214 -3.18 -3.52 14.09
N GLY A 215 -3.73 -4.68 14.43
CA GLY A 215 -5.09 -4.76 15.01
C GLY A 215 -6.19 -4.33 14.02
N ARG A 216 -6.03 -4.67 12.73
CA ARG A 216 -7.02 -4.44 11.67
C ARG A 216 -7.67 -5.76 11.23
N ARG A 217 -8.91 -5.68 10.77
CA ARG A 217 -9.61 -6.81 10.13
C ARG A 217 -9.05 -6.99 8.72
N TYR A 218 -9.06 -8.23 8.23
CA TYR A 218 -8.46 -8.59 6.95
C TYR A 218 -9.29 -9.62 6.20
N VAL A 219 -9.53 -9.33 4.92
CA VAL A 219 -10.01 -10.28 3.91
C VAL A 219 -9.06 -10.20 2.72
N GLY A 220 -8.53 -11.34 2.29
CA GLY A 220 -7.72 -11.42 1.08
C GLY A 220 -8.20 -12.48 0.10
N CYS A 221 -7.70 -12.42 -1.13
CA CYS A 221 -7.99 -13.36 -2.20
C CYS A 221 -6.72 -13.71 -2.97
N GLU A 222 -6.54 -15.00 -3.24
CA GLU A 222 -5.48 -15.52 -4.09
C GLU A 222 -6.08 -16.48 -5.12
N ILE A 223 -5.66 -16.37 -6.38
CA ILE A 223 -6.25 -17.14 -7.48
C ILE A 223 -5.65 -18.55 -7.56
N ASP A 224 -4.37 -18.70 -7.20
CA ASP A 224 -3.68 -19.99 -7.15
C ASP A 224 -4.08 -20.75 -5.87
N PRO A 225 -4.72 -21.93 -5.96
CA PRO A 225 -5.17 -22.68 -4.78
C PRO A 225 -4.04 -23.13 -3.85
N ASP A 226 -2.87 -23.46 -4.38
CA ASP A 226 -1.72 -23.89 -3.59
C ASP A 226 -1.09 -22.70 -2.85
N MET A 227 -0.99 -21.54 -3.51
CA MET A 227 -0.55 -20.30 -2.86
C MET A 227 -1.55 -19.86 -1.79
N ALA A 228 -2.85 -19.89 -2.10
CA ALA A 228 -3.91 -19.57 -1.15
C ALA A 228 -3.83 -20.47 0.10
N ARG A 229 -3.60 -21.78 -0.08
CA ARG A 229 -3.40 -22.71 1.04
C ARG A 229 -2.17 -22.31 1.88
N ARG A 230 -1.02 -22.07 1.27
CA ARG A 230 0.21 -21.66 1.97
C ARG A 230 0.06 -20.35 2.72
N ALA A 231 -0.66 -19.38 2.14
CA ALA A 231 -0.95 -18.11 2.79
C ALA A 231 -1.92 -18.27 3.96
N ARG A 232 -2.94 -19.15 3.87
CA ARG A 232 -3.78 -19.50 5.03
C ARG A 232 -2.97 -20.12 6.16
N ASP A 233 -2.11 -21.08 5.84
CA ASP A 233 -1.25 -21.75 6.82
C ASP A 233 -0.38 -20.71 7.55
N ARG A 234 0.24 -19.79 6.80
CA ARG A 234 1.00 -18.66 7.37
C ARG A 234 0.16 -17.76 8.27
N LEU A 235 -1.06 -17.42 7.87
CA LEU A 235 -1.93 -16.54 8.67
C LEU A 235 -2.41 -17.22 9.95
N ALA A 236 -2.62 -18.54 9.90
CA ALA A 236 -3.05 -19.33 11.06
C ALA A 236 -1.98 -19.41 12.16
N THR A 237 -0.68 -19.30 11.82
CA THR A 237 0.40 -19.34 12.83
C THR A 237 0.56 -18.03 13.61
N ILE A 238 -0.13 -16.96 13.22
CA ILE A 238 0.04 -15.64 13.83
C ILE A 238 -0.95 -15.49 14.98
N LEU A 239 -0.42 -15.54 16.20
CA LEU A 239 -1.22 -15.34 17.40
C LEU A 239 -1.85 -13.94 17.42
N PRO A 240 -3.07 -13.78 17.98
CA PRO A 240 -3.61 -12.47 18.30
C PRO A 240 -2.61 -11.69 19.16
N PHE A 241 -2.51 -10.38 18.94
CA PHE A 241 -1.92 -9.50 19.95
C PHE A 241 -2.73 -9.70 21.24
N PRO A 242 -2.09 -9.89 22.42
CA PRO A 242 -2.81 -9.77 23.67
C PRO A 242 -3.32 -8.33 23.72
N VAL A 243 -4.64 -8.18 23.66
CA VAL A 243 -5.28 -6.90 23.99
C VAL A 243 -4.93 -6.69 25.45
N GLY A 244 -4.05 -5.72 25.74
CA GLY A 244 -3.74 -5.36 27.12
C GLY A 244 -5.05 -5.06 27.83
N GLU A 245 -5.32 -5.78 28.92
CA GLU A 245 -6.41 -5.41 29.82
C GLU A 245 -6.20 -3.95 30.24
N PRO A 246 -7.24 -3.10 30.18
CA PRO A 246 -7.12 -1.75 30.69
C PRO A 246 -6.85 -1.82 32.20
N SER A 247 -5.63 -1.45 32.59
CA SER A 247 -5.25 -1.16 33.97
C SER A 247 -5.86 0.16 34.46
#